data_AF-A0A0B5HU51-F1
#
_entry.id   AF-A0A0B5HU51-F1
#
_cell.length_a   1.000
_cell.length_b   1.000
_cell.length_c   1.000
_cell.angle_alpha   90.00
_cell.angle_beta   90.00
_cell.angle_gamma   90.00
#
_symmetry.space_group_name_H-M   'P 1'
#
loop_
_entity.id
_entity.type
_entity.pdbx_description
1 polymer ?
#
loop_
_entity_poly.entity_id
_entity_poly.type
_entity_poly.pdbx_seq_one_letter_code
_entity_poly.pdbx_strand_id
1 'polypeptide(L)'
;MIKWLLKKIAGKILASVVIFAVVAGALFFLGNNLSQASLDRLDLRDIKEISTDSFTVEGDFFVNNPSKLSIPVKSIDYEIILKETEEVLSSGSIPSFILEVGESQIPFEQKVRWVPTAELALQLATEEHVYAVVEGKIIIDLPKLESYELPFSEEVDIKDYVKQFVTDKLPVGPDIPGAGNGTILPVPVV
;
A
#
# COMPACT_ATOMS: atom_id res chain seq x y z
N MET A 1 25.96 -24.91 59.15
CA MET A 1 26.45 -24.72 57.76
C MET A 1 25.34 -24.94 56.72
N ILE A 2 24.60 -26.06 56.75
CA ILE A 2 23.54 -26.41 55.77
C ILE A 2 22.42 -25.35 55.64
N LYS A 3 21.89 -24.82 56.76
CA LYS A 3 20.83 -23.79 56.75
C LYS A 3 21.21 -22.49 56.02
N TRP A 4 22.49 -22.12 56.04
CA TRP A 4 22.99 -20.91 55.38
C TRP A 4 23.12 -21.10 53.87
N LEU A 5 23.57 -22.28 53.45
CA LEU A 5 23.65 -22.66 52.03
C LEU A 5 22.26 -22.69 51.38
N LEU A 6 21.26 -23.28 52.07
CA LEU A 6 19.88 -23.34 51.59
C LEU A 6 19.26 -21.95 51.38
N LYS A 7 19.49 -21.01 52.30
CA LYS A 7 19.00 -19.61 52.16
C LYS A 7 19.61 -18.92 50.94
N LYS A 8 20.90 -19.13 50.65
CA LYS A 8 21.56 -18.57 49.47
C LYS A 8 21.01 -19.15 48.17
N ILE A 9 20.77 -20.46 48.12
CA ILE A 9 20.20 -21.13 46.95
C ILE A 9 18.76 -20.67 46.72
N ALA A 10 17.93 -20.66 47.77
CA ALA A 10 16.55 -20.20 47.71
C ALA A 10 16.46 -18.73 47.24
N GLY A 11 17.34 -17.86 47.72
CA GLY A 11 17.39 -16.46 47.28
C GLY A 11 17.73 -16.30 45.79
N LYS A 12 18.66 -17.12 45.27
CA LYS A 12 19.00 -17.13 43.83
C LYS A 12 17.83 -17.66 42.99
N ILE A 13 17.17 -18.73 43.43
CA ILE A 13 16.00 -19.29 42.75
C ILE A 13 14.88 -18.25 42.72
N LEU A 14 14.58 -17.61 43.85
CA LEU A 14 13.54 -16.58 43.93
C LEU A 14 13.85 -15.39 43.00
N ALA A 15 15.08 -14.89 43.02
CA ALA A 15 15.50 -13.82 42.11
C ALA A 15 15.37 -14.23 40.63
N SER A 16 15.77 -15.45 40.28
CA SER A 16 15.64 -16.00 38.93
C SER A 16 14.17 -16.10 38.50
N VAL A 17 13.28 -16.55 39.37
CA VAL A 17 11.83 -16.64 39.10
C VAL A 17 11.24 -15.25 38.90
N VAL A 18 11.63 -14.27 39.72
CA VAL A 18 11.15 -12.88 39.56
C VAL A 18 11.61 -12.30 38.24
N ILE A 19 12.88 -12.46 37.86
CA ILE A 19 13.39 -11.99 36.57
C ILE A 19 12.64 -12.68 35.42
N PHE A 20 12.43 -13.99 35.51
CA PHE A 20 11.69 -14.73 34.50
C PHE A 20 10.24 -14.25 34.38
N ALA A 21 9.55 -14.01 35.50
CA ALA A 21 8.19 -13.48 35.50
C ALA A 21 8.11 -12.06 34.91
N VAL A 22 9.11 -11.20 35.20
CA VAL A 22 9.19 -9.85 34.62
C VAL A 22 9.41 -9.92 33.10
N VAL A 23 10.32 -10.78 32.64
CA VAL A 23 10.58 -10.97 31.21
C VAL A 23 9.35 -11.55 30.50
N ALA A 24 8.72 -12.58 31.08
CA ALA A 24 7.50 -13.17 30.54
C ALA A 24 6.34 -12.17 30.49
N GLY A 25 6.16 -11.37 31.55
CA GLY A 25 5.15 -10.32 31.60
C GLY A 25 5.40 -9.22 30.56
N ALA A 26 6.65 -8.81 30.36
CA ALA A 26 7.02 -7.85 29.32
C ALA A 26 6.75 -8.40 27.92
N LEU A 27 7.10 -9.67 27.65
CA LEU A 27 6.83 -10.33 26.37
C LEU A 27 5.32 -10.48 26.10
N PHE A 28 4.54 -10.87 27.11
CA PHE A 28 3.09 -10.96 27.00
C PHE A 28 2.44 -9.61 26.72
N PHE A 29 2.91 -8.55 27.39
CA PHE A 29 2.43 -7.20 27.16
C PHE A 29 2.80 -6.67 25.76
N LEU A 30 3.98 -7.01 25.25
CA LEU A 30 4.37 -6.68 23.88
C LEU A 30 3.47 -7.40 22.85
N GLY A 31 3.31 -8.72 23.00
CA GLY A 31 2.52 -9.54 22.07
C GLY A 31 1.07 -9.06 21.90
N ASN A 32 0.38 -8.73 22.99
CA ASN A 32 -1.03 -8.29 22.93
C ASN A 32 -1.26 -6.91 22.30
N ASN A 33 -0.23 -6.04 22.27
CA ASN A 33 -0.36 -4.70 21.70
C ASN A 33 0.11 -4.67 20.22
N LEU A 34 1.00 -5.57 19.83
CA LEU A 34 1.47 -5.68 18.44
C LEU A 34 0.37 -6.09 17.46
N SER A 35 -0.56 -6.94 17.90
CA SER A 35 -1.68 -7.40 17.08
C SER A 35 -2.72 -6.31 16.77
N GLN A 36 -2.57 -5.13 17.38
CA GLN A 36 -3.47 -4.00 17.16
C GLN A 36 -2.85 -2.95 16.23
N ALA A 37 -1.58 -3.09 15.85
CA ALA A 37 -1.02 -2.22 14.83
C ALA A 37 -1.73 -2.50 13.50
N SER A 38 -2.22 -1.43 12.86
CA SER A 38 -3.02 -1.48 11.65
C SER A 38 -2.55 -0.43 10.67
N LEU A 39 -2.78 -0.72 9.40
CA LEU A 39 -2.85 0.32 8.38
C LEU A 39 -4.22 0.99 8.53
N ASP A 40 -4.24 2.28 8.84
CA ASP A 40 -5.49 3.02 9.10
C ASP A 40 -6.09 3.59 7.82
N ARG A 41 -5.23 4.13 6.94
CA ARG A 41 -5.63 4.62 5.62
C ARG A 41 -4.43 4.74 4.68
N LEU A 42 -4.73 4.80 3.39
CA LEU A 42 -3.80 5.12 2.31
C LEU A 42 -4.30 6.39 1.63
N ASP A 43 -3.48 7.46 1.66
CA ASP A 43 -3.80 8.69 0.95
C ASP A 43 -2.92 8.81 -0.30
N LEU A 44 -3.54 8.80 -1.48
CA LEU A 44 -2.86 9.13 -2.74
C LEU A 44 -2.72 10.64 -2.85
N ARG A 45 -1.48 11.10 -3.03
CA ARG A 45 -1.16 12.53 -3.12
C ARG A 45 -1.12 13.03 -4.55
N ASP A 46 -0.41 12.33 -5.42
CA ASP A 46 -0.15 12.79 -6.78
C ASP A 46 0.10 11.62 -7.74
N ILE A 47 -0.11 11.87 -9.04
CA ILE A 47 0.34 11.00 -10.13
C ILE A 47 1.18 11.82 -11.09
N LYS A 48 2.43 11.43 -11.24
CA LYS A 48 3.42 12.09 -12.10
C LYS A 48 3.98 11.12 -13.14
N GLU A 49 4.79 11.66 -14.06
CA GLU A 49 5.55 10.88 -15.05
C GLU A 49 4.69 9.94 -15.92
N ILE A 50 3.53 10.44 -16.37
CA ILE A 50 2.61 9.67 -17.21
C ILE A 50 3.23 9.43 -18.60
N SER A 51 3.62 8.18 -18.86
CA SER A 51 4.07 7.68 -20.17
C SER A 51 2.94 6.95 -20.89
N THR A 52 3.26 6.30 -22.01
CA THR A 52 2.29 5.49 -22.77
C THR A 52 1.96 4.17 -22.07
N ASP A 53 2.86 3.70 -21.21
CA ASP A 53 2.85 2.37 -20.61
C ASP A 53 3.06 2.37 -19.09
N SER A 54 3.16 3.55 -18.48
CA SER A 54 3.38 3.68 -17.05
C SER A 54 3.00 5.05 -16.51
N PHE A 55 2.82 5.12 -15.21
CA PHE A 55 2.71 6.37 -14.45
C PHE A 55 3.32 6.14 -13.07
N THR A 56 3.71 7.21 -12.37
CA THR A 56 4.28 7.15 -11.03
C THR A 56 3.27 7.68 -10.04
N VAL A 57 2.88 6.86 -9.06
CA VAL A 57 1.96 7.21 -7.98
C VAL A 57 2.76 7.61 -6.75
N GLU A 58 2.39 8.72 -6.14
CA GLU A 58 2.88 9.13 -4.82
C GLU A 58 1.76 9.08 -3.81
N GLY A 59 2.04 8.57 -2.62
CA GLY A 59 1.08 8.52 -1.53
C GLY A 59 1.74 8.39 -0.17
N ASP A 60 0.90 8.24 0.84
CA ASP A 60 1.29 7.98 2.21
C ASP A 60 0.48 6.83 2.79
N PHE A 61 1.17 5.89 3.42
CA PHE A 61 0.56 4.92 4.31
C PHE A 61 0.48 5.53 5.71
N PHE A 62 -0.72 5.58 6.28
CA PHE A 62 -0.93 5.96 7.68
C PHE A 62 -1.02 4.70 8.51
N VAL A 63 0.03 4.43 9.28
CA VAL A 63 0.13 3.23 10.11
C VAL A 63 0.00 3.65 11.56
N ASN A 64 -0.95 3.06 12.28
CA ASN A 64 -1.16 3.35 13.68
C ASN A 64 -0.48 2.29 14.55
N ASN A 65 0.34 2.77 15.48
CA ASN A 65 0.95 1.98 16.54
C ASN A 65 0.25 2.25 17.87
N PRO A 66 -0.68 1.39 18.30
CA PRO A 66 -1.35 1.53 19.59
C PRO A 66 -0.45 1.11 20.77
N SER A 67 0.74 0.57 20.51
CA SER A 67 1.67 0.20 21.57
C SER A 67 2.20 1.44 22.28
N LYS A 68 2.61 1.25 23.54
CA LYS A 68 3.30 2.29 24.32
C LYS A 68 4.78 2.41 23.98
N LEU A 69 5.25 1.65 23.00
CA LEU A 69 6.65 1.53 22.60
C LEU A 69 6.73 1.57 21.07
N SER A 70 7.82 2.16 20.55
CA SER A 70 8.10 2.16 19.12
C SER A 70 8.40 0.74 18.64
N ILE A 71 7.94 0.40 17.44
CA ILE A 71 8.04 -0.94 16.85
C ILE A 71 9.04 -0.91 15.69
N PRO A 72 10.08 -1.75 15.68
CA PRO A 72 10.95 -1.89 14.52
C PRO A 72 10.20 -2.62 13.39
N VAL A 73 9.96 -1.91 12.28
CA VAL A 73 9.41 -2.47 11.05
C VAL A 73 10.58 -2.83 10.13
N LYS A 74 10.58 -4.06 9.63
CA LYS A 74 11.59 -4.56 8.70
C LYS A 74 11.30 -4.14 7.28
N SER A 75 10.06 -4.27 6.84
CA SER A 75 9.59 -3.78 5.55
C SER A 75 8.06 -3.66 5.50
N ILE A 76 7.57 -2.90 4.53
CA ILE A 76 6.19 -2.98 4.07
C ILE A 76 6.24 -3.48 2.63
N ASP A 77 5.73 -4.68 2.38
CA ASP A 77 5.62 -5.22 1.03
C ASP A 77 4.17 -5.03 0.56
N TYR A 78 3.98 -4.54 -0.66
CA TYR A 78 2.65 -4.22 -1.19
C TYR A 78 2.54 -4.45 -2.69
N GLU A 79 1.31 -4.66 -3.14
CA GLU A 79 0.90 -4.83 -4.53
C GLU A 79 -0.26 -3.89 -4.82
N ILE A 80 -0.27 -3.33 -6.03
CA ILE A 80 -1.36 -2.50 -6.56
C ILE A 80 -2.07 -3.34 -7.62
N ILE A 81 -3.33 -3.68 -7.36
CA ILE A 81 -4.12 -4.61 -8.14
C ILE A 81 -5.32 -3.88 -8.72
N LEU A 82 -5.60 -4.05 -10.00
CA LEU A 82 -6.83 -3.53 -10.61
C LEU A 82 -8.02 -4.40 -10.17
N LYS A 83 -9.03 -3.82 -9.52
CA LYS A 83 -10.13 -4.60 -8.92
C LYS A 83 -10.95 -5.35 -9.97
N GLU A 84 -11.11 -4.77 -11.15
CA GLU A 84 -11.97 -5.30 -12.20
C GLU A 84 -11.35 -6.52 -12.91
N THR A 85 -10.02 -6.60 -12.97
CA THR A 85 -9.29 -7.67 -13.69
C THR A 85 -8.47 -8.58 -12.80
N GLU A 86 -8.32 -8.24 -11.51
CA GLU A 86 -7.37 -8.85 -10.57
C GLU A 86 -5.91 -8.81 -11.06
N GLU A 87 -5.60 -7.92 -12.01
CA GLU A 87 -4.26 -7.78 -12.57
C GLU A 87 -3.36 -6.97 -11.63
N VAL A 88 -2.21 -7.53 -11.27
CA VAL A 88 -1.17 -6.83 -10.52
C VAL A 88 -0.51 -5.80 -11.43
N LEU A 89 -0.80 -4.52 -11.21
CA LEU A 89 -0.26 -3.40 -11.98
C LEU A 89 1.18 -3.05 -11.54
N SER A 90 1.47 -3.25 -10.25
CA SER A 90 2.80 -2.98 -9.68
C SER A 90 2.98 -3.64 -8.32
N SER A 91 4.23 -3.83 -7.92
CA SER A 91 4.61 -4.27 -6.58
C SER A 91 5.74 -3.39 -6.05
N GLY A 92 5.75 -3.15 -4.75
CA GLY A 92 6.72 -2.29 -4.08
C GLY A 92 7.10 -2.84 -2.71
N SER A 93 8.22 -2.32 -2.18
CA SER A 93 8.67 -2.61 -0.82
C SER A 93 9.29 -1.37 -0.19
N ILE A 94 8.82 -1.01 0.99
CA ILE A 94 9.38 0.07 1.82
C ILE A 94 10.40 -0.57 2.77
N PRO A 95 11.66 -0.09 2.82
CA PRO A 95 12.70 -0.67 3.67
C PRO A 95 12.45 -0.40 5.15
N SER A 96 13.33 -0.93 6.01
CA SER A 96 13.18 -0.88 7.46
C SER A 96 13.07 0.53 8.02
N PHE A 97 12.16 0.73 8.98
CA PHE A 97 11.98 1.97 9.73
C PHE A 97 11.49 1.67 11.16
N ILE A 98 11.44 2.70 12.00
CA ILE A 98 10.87 2.61 13.34
C ILE A 98 9.48 3.24 13.30
N LEU A 99 8.47 2.45 13.64
CA LEU A 99 7.11 2.92 13.80
C LEU A 99 6.95 3.53 15.19
N GLU A 100 6.85 4.85 15.27
CA GLU A 100 6.70 5.57 16.53
C GLU A 100 5.34 5.30 17.17
N VAL A 101 5.16 5.68 18.44
CA VAL A 101 3.89 5.53 19.15
C VAL A 101 2.83 6.46 18.53
N GLY A 102 1.64 5.92 18.20
CA GLY A 102 0.55 6.64 17.55
C GLY A 102 0.53 6.49 16.02
N GLU A 103 -0.07 7.45 15.32
CA GLU A 103 -0.14 7.46 13.85
C GLU A 103 1.18 7.93 13.25
N SER A 104 1.72 7.17 12.30
CA SER A 104 2.92 7.51 11.52
C SER A 104 2.58 7.60 10.04
N GLN A 105 3.09 8.63 9.38
CA GLN A 105 2.95 8.85 7.93
C GLN A 105 4.18 8.29 7.22
N ILE A 106 4.00 7.27 6.38
CA ILE A 106 5.06 6.60 5.65
C ILE A 106 4.91 6.89 4.16
N PRO A 107 5.75 7.77 3.57
CA PRO A 107 5.64 8.13 2.17
C PRO A 107 6.07 6.97 1.28
N PHE A 108 5.40 6.81 0.14
CA PHE A 108 5.83 5.91 -0.92
C PHE A 108 5.71 6.55 -2.30
N GLU A 109 6.54 6.06 -3.21
CA GLU A 109 6.53 6.42 -4.63
C GLU A 109 6.67 5.12 -5.43
N GLN A 110 5.69 4.83 -6.29
CA GLN A 110 5.66 3.58 -7.04
C GLN A 110 5.35 3.83 -8.51
N LYS A 111 6.21 3.28 -9.38
CA LYS A 111 5.96 3.26 -10.82
C LYS A 111 5.02 2.12 -11.17
N VAL A 112 3.83 2.46 -11.64
CA VAL A 112 2.81 1.53 -12.09
C VAL A 112 2.96 1.33 -13.59
N ARG A 113 3.11 0.07 -14.03
CA ARG A 113 3.12 -0.25 -15.46
C ARG A 113 1.69 -0.57 -15.87
N TRP A 114 1.17 0.20 -16.82
CA TRP A 114 -0.20 0.07 -17.26
C TRP A 114 -0.28 0.22 -18.78
N VAL A 115 -0.63 -0.88 -19.44
CA VAL A 115 -0.85 -0.93 -20.88
C VAL A 115 -2.25 -1.53 -21.10
N PRO A 116 -3.32 -0.75 -20.85
CA PRO A 116 -4.66 -1.27 -21.00
C PRO A 116 -4.92 -1.63 -22.47
N THR A 117 -5.68 -2.69 -22.70
CA THR A 117 -6.25 -2.92 -24.03
C THR A 117 -7.22 -1.77 -24.36
N ALA A 118 -7.44 -1.47 -25.64
CA ALA A 118 -8.38 -0.42 -26.03
C ALA A 118 -9.80 -0.69 -25.50
N GLU A 119 -10.19 -1.97 -25.42
CA GLU A 119 -11.47 -2.40 -24.84
C GLU A 119 -11.53 -2.11 -23.34
N LEU A 120 -10.50 -2.48 -22.57
CA LEU A 120 -10.42 -2.18 -21.14
C LEU A 120 -10.40 -0.67 -20.89
N ALA A 121 -9.63 0.10 -21.67
CA ALA A 121 -9.59 1.54 -21.55
C ALA A 121 -10.97 2.19 -21.78
N LEU A 122 -11.73 1.73 -22.78
CA LEU A 122 -13.09 2.19 -23.04
C LEU A 122 -14.05 1.78 -21.92
N GLN A 123 -13.98 0.53 -21.47
CA GLN A 123 -14.80 0.05 -20.35
C GLN A 123 -14.57 0.90 -19.10
N LEU A 124 -13.32 1.00 -18.66
CA LEU A 124 -12.94 1.78 -17.48
C LEU A 124 -13.25 3.27 -17.65
N ALA A 125 -13.23 3.81 -18.88
CA ALA A 125 -13.63 5.19 -19.14
C ALA A 125 -15.14 5.42 -18.94
N THR A 126 -15.98 4.41 -19.20
CA THR A 126 -17.44 4.50 -19.05
C THR A 126 -17.96 4.24 -17.63
N GLU A 127 -17.19 3.56 -16.79
CA GLU A 127 -17.60 3.25 -15.41
C GLU A 127 -17.67 4.52 -14.53
N GLU A 128 -18.53 4.55 -13.52
CA GLU A 128 -18.62 5.72 -12.62
C GLU A 128 -17.41 5.81 -11.69
N HIS A 129 -16.95 4.64 -11.21
CA HIS A 129 -15.81 4.45 -10.32
C HIS A 129 -14.90 3.39 -10.92
N VAL A 130 -13.59 3.50 -10.70
CA VAL A 130 -12.62 2.46 -11.07
C VAL A 130 -11.73 2.25 -9.88
N TYR A 131 -11.74 1.04 -9.30
CA TYR A 131 -11.05 0.81 -8.03
C TYR A 131 -9.73 0.07 -8.26
N ALA A 132 -8.67 0.56 -7.62
CA ALA A 132 -7.46 -0.21 -7.38
C ALA A 132 -7.46 -0.71 -5.94
N VAL A 133 -7.03 -1.94 -5.73
CA VAL A 133 -6.79 -2.52 -4.41
C VAL A 133 -5.29 -2.45 -4.13
N VAL A 134 -4.91 -1.82 -3.02
CA VAL A 134 -3.55 -1.86 -2.50
C VAL A 134 -3.52 -2.85 -1.35
N GLU A 135 -2.94 -4.02 -1.59
CA GLU A 135 -2.82 -5.06 -0.58
C GLU A 135 -1.36 -5.36 -0.27
N GLY A 136 -1.10 -5.84 0.94
CA GLY A 136 0.26 -6.06 1.37
C GLY A 136 0.38 -6.55 2.79
N LYS A 137 1.60 -6.50 3.31
CA LYS A 137 1.92 -6.84 4.69
C LYS A 137 3.02 -5.98 5.26
N ILE A 138 2.83 -5.59 6.52
CA ILE A 138 3.86 -4.96 7.34
C ILE A 138 4.61 -6.08 8.06
N ILE A 139 5.93 -6.18 7.83
CA ILE A 139 6.79 -7.19 8.43
C ILE A 139 7.52 -6.57 9.61
N ILE A 140 7.23 -7.07 10.81
CA ILE A 140 7.83 -6.61 12.06
C ILE A 140 8.88 -7.64 12.52
N ASP A 141 10.11 -7.16 12.80
CA ASP A 141 11.20 -7.99 13.29
C ASP A 141 11.51 -7.64 14.75
N LEU A 142 11.12 -8.52 15.66
CA LEU A 142 11.37 -8.37 17.09
C LEU A 142 12.53 -9.27 17.51
N PRO A 143 13.54 -8.73 18.23
CA PRO A 143 14.66 -9.53 18.68
C PRO A 143 14.20 -10.75 19.48
N LYS A 144 14.59 -11.95 19.01
CA LYS A 144 14.30 -13.26 19.62
C LYS A 144 12.85 -13.75 19.52
N LEU A 145 12.02 -13.10 18.71
CA LEU A 145 10.68 -13.57 18.38
C LEU A 145 10.60 -13.93 16.90
N GLU A 146 9.58 -14.70 16.53
CA GLU A 146 9.28 -14.97 15.12
C GLU A 146 8.82 -13.67 14.44
N SER A 147 9.13 -13.55 13.14
CA SER A 147 8.69 -12.43 12.31
C SER A 147 7.16 -12.35 12.36
N TYR A 148 6.64 -11.16 12.67
CA TYR A 148 5.19 -10.93 12.71
C TYR A 148 4.76 -10.22 11.44
N GLU A 149 3.75 -10.76 10.77
CA GLU A 149 3.20 -10.19 9.53
C GLU A 149 1.81 -9.64 9.79
N LEU A 150 1.61 -8.37 9.45
CA LEU A 150 0.33 -7.67 9.56
C LEU A 150 -0.21 -7.40 8.15
N PRO A 151 -1.16 -8.22 7.65
CA PRO A 151 -1.74 -8.01 6.33
C PRO A 151 -2.65 -6.78 6.33
N PHE A 152 -2.72 -6.08 5.20
CA PHE A 152 -3.66 -4.99 4.96
C PHE A 152 -4.18 -5.03 3.51
N SER A 153 -5.33 -4.42 3.29
CA SER A 153 -5.95 -4.28 1.97
C SER A 153 -6.83 -3.04 1.99
N GLU A 154 -6.56 -2.10 1.09
CA GLU A 154 -7.30 -0.84 0.96
C GLU A 154 -7.75 -0.63 -0.47
N GLU A 155 -8.98 -0.13 -0.66
CA GLU A 155 -9.52 0.18 -1.98
C GLU A 155 -9.42 1.68 -2.26
N VAL A 156 -8.92 2.03 -3.43
CA VAL A 156 -8.74 3.42 -3.85
C VAL A 156 -9.41 3.65 -5.20
N ASP A 157 -10.26 4.67 -5.28
CA ASP A 157 -10.85 5.08 -6.56
C ASP A 157 -9.81 5.84 -7.40
N ILE A 158 -9.47 5.26 -8.54
CA ILE A 158 -8.51 5.81 -9.51
C ILE A 158 -9.18 6.36 -10.77
N LYS A 159 -10.51 6.55 -10.75
CA LYS A 159 -11.30 6.96 -11.92
C LYS A 159 -10.77 8.21 -12.61
N ASP A 160 -10.45 9.23 -11.84
CA ASP A 160 -10.01 10.52 -12.38
C ASP A 160 -8.69 10.39 -13.14
N TYR A 161 -7.83 9.47 -12.72
CA TYR A 161 -6.55 9.18 -13.37
C TYR A 161 -6.72 8.38 -14.65
N VAL A 162 -7.62 7.40 -14.65
CA VAL A 162 -8.00 6.67 -15.87
C VAL A 162 -8.55 7.63 -16.93
N LYS A 163 -9.41 8.58 -16.54
CA LYS A 163 -9.94 9.62 -17.45
C LYS A 163 -8.84 10.48 -18.06
N GLN A 164 -7.87 10.94 -17.26
CA GLN A 164 -6.73 11.72 -17.75
C GLN A 164 -5.92 10.94 -18.78
N PHE A 165 -5.58 9.68 -18.48
CA PHE A 165 -4.84 8.82 -19.40
C PHE A 165 -5.56 8.62 -20.75
N VAL A 166 -6.87 8.35 -20.69
CA VAL A 166 -7.70 8.15 -21.89
C VAL A 166 -7.76 9.43 -22.73
N THR A 167 -7.94 10.60 -22.09
CA THR A 167 -8.04 11.90 -22.77
C THR A 167 -6.73 12.30 -23.45
N ASP A 168 -5.58 12.03 -22.80
CA ASP A 168 -4.27 12.42 -23.32
C ASP A 168 -3.76 11.49 -24.42
N LYS A 169 -4.20 10.22 -24.44
CA LYS A 169 -3.62 9.18 -25.31
C LYS A 169 -4.55 8.68 -26.40
N LEU A 170 -5.87 8.70 -26.21
CA LEU A 170 -6.80 8.42 -27.30
C LEU A 170 -7.09 9.74 -28.01
N PRO A 171 -6.58 9.97 -29.23
CA PRO A 171 -7.04 11.11 -30.01
C PRO A 171 -8.54 10.93 -30.19
N VAL A 172 -9.33 11.76 -29.49
CA VAL A 172 -10.73 11.98 -29.85
C VAL A 172 -10.66 12.40 -31.31
N GLY A 173 -11.14 11.54 -32.19
CA GLY A 173 -10.92 11.67 -33.63
C GLY A 173 -11.18 13.12 -34.07
N PRO A 174 -10.39 13.64 -35.03
CA PRO A 174 -10.43 15.05 -35.38
C PRO A 174 -11.87 15.46 -35.64
N ASP A 175 -12.26 16.64 -35.13
CA ASP A 175 -13.33 17.44 -35.71
C ASP A 175 -13.33 17.18 -37.21
N ILE A 176 -14.37 16.52 -37.73
CA ILE A 176 -14.50 16.28 -39.16
C ILE A 176 -14.45 17.68 -39.81
N PRO A 177 -13.35 18.08 -40.46
CA PRO A 177 -13.28 19.40 -41.03
C PRO A 177 -14.12 19.33 -42.30
N GLY A 178 -15.31 19.93 -42.26
CA GLY A 178 -16.08 20.19 -43.48
C GLY A 178 -17.11 19.13 -43.87
N ALA A 179 -18.07 18.85 -42.99
CA ALA A 179 -19.43 18.65 -43.47
C ALA A 179 -20.07 20.02 -43.74
N GLY A 180 -19.66 20.72 -44.81
CA GLY A 180 -20.21 22.04 -45.10
C GLY A 180 -19.57 22.83 -46.24
N ASN A 181 -19.71 22.37 -47.48
CA ASN A 181 -20.43 23.12 -48.53
C ASN A 181 -20.34 22.36 -49.86
N GLY A 182 -21.49 21.83 -50.30
CA GLY A 182 -21.64 21.21 -51.61
C GLY A 182 -21.35 22.23 -52.73
N THR A 183 -20.23 22.06 -53.40
CA THR A 183 -20.01 22.68 -54.71
C THR A 183 -20.40 21.64 -55.76
N ILE A 184 -21.53 21.89 -56.42
CA ILE A 184 -22.05 21.07 -57.52
C ILE A 184 -21.11 21.29 -58.72
N LEU A 185 -20.41 20.26 -59.15
CA LEU A 185 -19.66 20.30 -60.41
C LEU A 185 -20.64 20.21 -61.59
N PRO A 186 -20.54 21.07 -62.62
CA PRO A 186 -21.39 20.95 -63.81
C PRO A 186 -21.01 19.70 -64.60
N VAL A 187 -22.03 18.94 -64.99
CA VAL A 187 -21.94 17.80 -65.90
C VAL A 187 -21.56 18.31 -67.29
N PRO A 188 -20.52 17.77 -67.95
CA PRO A 188 -20.24 18.07 -69.33
C PRO A 188 -21.27 17.39 -70.23
N VAL A 189 -21.98 18.19 -71.02
CA VAL A 189 -22.82 17.72 -72.12
C VAL A 189 -21.89 17.29 -73.26
N VAL A 190 -21.99 16.02 -73.66
CA VAL A 190 -21.45 15.48 -74.92
C VAL A 190 -22.62 15.04 -75.77
#